data_AF-A0A809R352-F1
#
_entry.id   AF-A0A809R352-F1
#
_cell.length_a   1.000
_cell.length_b   1.000
_cell.length_c   1.000
_cell.angle_alpha   90.00
_cell.angle_beta   90.00
_cell.angle_gamma   90.00
#
_symmetry.space_group_name_H-M   'P 1'
#
loop_
_entity.id
_entity.type
_entity.pdbx_description
1 polymer ?
#
loop_
_entity_poly.entity_id
_entity_poly.type
_entity_poly.pdbx_seq_one_letter_code
_entity_poly.pdbx_strand_id
1 'polypeptide(L)'
;MSDNNPNPDPLEFLKGMWSSMGFAVPGMVTPTLDVGELDKRIADLKTVEGWLRMNLNMLQMTIQGLEVQRATLAAMQAISQSASSPEANANPFANPALWPWNMMQQDPAQGDAPKEAPEKE
;
A
#
# COMPACT_ATOMS: atom_id res chain seq x y z
N MET A 1 -19.85 51.01 -35.11
CA MET A 1 -20.42 49.66 -34.93
C MET A 1 -19.46 48.73 -35.65
N SER A 2 -18.46 48.19 -34.94
CA SER A 2 -18.46 46.82 -34.34
C SER A 2 -17.33 46.08 -35.11
N ASP A 3 -16.31 45.46 -34.53
CA ASP A 3 -16.22 44.80 -33.23
C ASP A 3 -14.79 44.91 -32.65
N ASN A 4 -14.75 45.55 -31.49
CA ASN A 4 -13.83 45.22 -30.41
C ASN A 4 -14.04 43.74 -30.06
N ASN A 5 -13.22 42.83 -30.59
CA ASN A 5 -13.15 41.45 -30.11
C ASN A 5 -11.95 41.33 -29.17
N PRO A 6 -12.15 41.44 -27.84
CA PRO A 6 -11.08 41.40 -26.85
C PRO A 6 -10.66 39.98 -26.45
N ASN A 7 -10.99 38.94 -27.22
CA ASN A 7 -10.59 37.58 -26.86
C ASN A 7 -9.16 37.32 -27.33
N PRO A 8 -8.16 37.23 -26.41
CA PRO A 8 -6.84 36.79 -26.78
C PRO A 8 -6.95 35.36 -27.31
N ASP A 9 -6.46 35.11 -28.52
CA ASP A 9 -6.48 33.77 -29.09
C ASP A 9 -5.78 32.80 -28.11
N PRO A 10 -6.46 31.73 -27.67
CA PRO A 10 -5.95 30.82 -26.65
C PRO A 10 -4.63 30.16 -27.05
N LEU A 11 -4.35 30.09 -28.37
CA LEU A 11 -3.08 29.62 -28.92
C LEU A 11 -1.94 30.60 -28.69
N GLU A 12 -2.19 31.91 -28.73
CA GLU A 12 -1.17 32.94 -28.46
C GLU A 12 -0.89 33.05 -26.96
N PHE A 13 -1.90 32.84 -26.10
CA PHE A 13 -1.68 32.66 -24.66
C PHE A 13 -0.81 31.43 -24.35
N LEU A 14 -1.13 30.28 -24.97
CA LEU A 14 -0.36 29.04 -24.80
C LEU A 14 1.07 29.21 -25.30
N LYS A 15 1.26 29.85 -26.46
CA LYS A 15 2.56 30.17 -27.03
C LYS A 15 3.36 31.14 -26.18
N GLY A 16 2.71 32.16 -25.61
CA GLY A 16 3.33 33.08 -24.65
C GLY A 16 3.78 32.35 -23.38
N MET A 17 2.96 31.43 -22.86
CA MET A 17 3.32 30.60 -21.71
C MET A 17 4.47 29.64 -22.02
N TRP A 18 4.44 28.98 -23.18
CA TRP A 18 5.48 28.02 -23.60
C TRP A 18 6.82 28.71 -23.91
N SER A 19 6.77 29.91 -24.50
CA SER A 19 7.93 30.77 -24.72
C SER A 19 8.50 31.33 -23.41
N SER A 20 7.64 31.65 -22.44
CA SER A 20 8.04 32.08 -21.09
C SER A 20 8.69 30.94 -20.30
N MET A 21 8.33 29.70 -20.60
CA MET A 21 8.92 28.48 -20.03
C MET A 21 10.23 28.04 -20.71
N GLY A 22 10.73 28.81 -21.69
CA GLY A 22 12.03 28.60 -22.34
C GLY A 22 12.05 27.57 -23.47
N PHE A 23 10.90 27.08 -23.92
CA PHE A 23 10.80 26.13 -25.03
C PHE A 23 10.36 26.88 -26.30
N ALA A 24 11.30 27.18 -27.21
CA ALA A 24 10.95 27.90 -28.44
C ALA A 24 10.55 26.97 -29.61
N VAL A 25 9.69 27.51 -30.47
CA VAL A 25 8.92 26.90 -31.57
C VAL A 25 9.74 27.00 -32.90
N PRO A 26 9.44 26.20 -33.95
CA PRO A 26 10.38 25.73 -35.00
C PRO A 26 11.16 26.80 -35.76
N GLY A 27 12.40 26.44 -36.11
CA GLY A 27 13.55 27.35 -36.29
C GLY A 27 14.66 27.06 -35.25
N MET A 28 14.32 26.28 -34.22
CA MET A 28 15.22 25.80 -33.19
C MET A 28 15.68 24.36 -33.48
N VAL A 29 16.88 24.19 -34.04
CA VAL A 29 17.68 22.99 -33.80
C VAL A 29 19.16 23.33 -33.78
N THR A 30 19.70 23.55 -32.59
CA THR A 30 20.55 22.49 -32.03
C THR A 30 20.09 22.29 -30.59
N PRO A 31 19.23 21.28 -30.33
CA PRO A 31 19.22 20.67 -29.00
C PRO A 31 20.67 20.34 -28.68
N THR A 32 21.15 20.53 -27.46
CA THR A 32 22.53 20.18 -27.11
C THR A 32 22.75 18.69 -27.45
N LEU A 33 23.38 18.44 -28.61
CA LEU A 33 23.78 17.11 -29.09
C LEU A 33 25.01 16.62 -28.31
N ASP A 34 25.18 17.08 -27.08
CA ASP A 34 26.21 16.57 -26.21
C ASP A 34 25.63 15.36 -25.48
N VAL A 35 25.94 14.19 -26.04
CA VAL A 35 25.59 12.89 -25.46
C VAL A 35 26.09 12.79 -24.01
N GLY A 36 27.21 13.43 -23.66
CA GLY A 36 27.73 13.45 -22.30
C GLY A 36 26.84 14.22 -21.32
N GLU A 37 26.21 15.32 -21.75
CA GLU A 37 25.23 16.03 -20.92
C GLU A 37 23.95 15.21 -20.74
N LEU A 38 23.49 14.53 -21.80
CA LEU A 38 22.36 13.60 -21.71
C LEU A 38 22.66 12.44 -20.75
N ASP A 39 23.85 11.84 -20.83
CA ASP A 39 24.27 10.76 -19.92
C ASP A 39 24.30 11.22 -18.47
N LYS A 40 24.78 12.45 -18.21
CA LYS A 40 24.75 13.04 -16.87
C LYS A 40 23.32 13.25 -16.37
N ARG A 41 22.44 13.85 -17.19
CA ARG A 41 21.03 14.05 -16.85
C ARG A 41 20.33 12.72 -16.58
N ILE A 42 20.62 11.69 -17.37
CA ILE A 42 20.10 10.33 -17.17
C ILE A 42 20.59 9.76 -15.83
N ALA A 43 21.87 9.90 -15.50
CA ALA A 43 22.43 9.41 -14.23
C ALA A 43 21.81 10.12 -13.01
N ASP A 44 21.65 11.45 -13.09
CA ASP A 44 21.03 12.25 -12.04
C ASP A 44 19.56 11.84 -11.85
N LEU A 45 18.80 11.69 -12.94
CA LEU A 45 17.40 11.25 -12.88
C LEU A 45 17.24 9.82 -12.36
N LYS A 46 18.15 8.89 -12.70
CA LYS A 46 18.17 7.52 -12.14
C LYS A 46 18.43 7.54 -10.64
N THR A 47 19.29 8.45 -10.17
CA THR A 47 19.53 8.62 -8.74
C THR A 47 18.26 9.10 -8.04
N VAL A 48 17.60 10.13 -8.59
CA VAL A 48 16.30 10.62 -8.08
C VAL A 48 15.24 9.51 -8.09
N GLU A 49 15.14 8.73 -9.16
CA GLU A 49 14.25 7.57 -9.25
C GLU A 49 14.52 6.56 -8.12
N GLY A 50 15.79 6.28 -7.83
CA GLY A 50 16.20 5.41 -6.72
C GLY A 50 15.70 5.91 -5.36
N TRP A 51 15.85 7.22 -5.08
CA TRP A 51 15.36 7.83 -3.85
C TRP A 51 13.83 7.78 -3.74
N LEU A 52 13.12 8.06 -4.84
CA LEU A 52 11.66 7.98 -4.87
C LEU A 52 11.16 6.55 -4.65
N ARG A 53 11.83 5.54 -5.21
CA ARG A 53 11.53 4.13 -4.94
C ARG A 53 11.74 3.77 -3.48
N MET A 54 12.83 4.23 -2.87
CA MET A 54 13.07 4.01 -1.44
C MET A 54 11.99 4.67 -0.58
N ASN A 55 11.59 5.89 -0.91
CA ASN A 55 10.50 6.58 -0.21
C ASN A 55 9.17 5.83 -0.32
N LEU A 56 8.84 5.36 -1.52
CA LEU A 56 7.63 4.55 -1.76
C LEU A 56 7.64 3.26 -0.93
N ASN A 57 8.76 2.53 -0.91
CA ASN A 57 8.89 1.30 -0.13
C ASN A 57 8.71 1.57 1.37
N MET A 58 9.30 2.65 1.89
CA MET A 58 9.15 3.04 3.30
C MET A 58 7.70 3.40 3.66
N LEU A 59 7.01 4.10 2.77
CA LEU A 59 5.59 4.43 2.93
C LEU A 59 4.73 3.15 2.97
N GLN A 60 4.96 2.22 2.04
CA GLN A 60 4.25 0.93 2.01
C GLN A 60 4.47 0.12 3.28
N MET A 61 5.71 0.04 3.78
CA MET A 61 6.00 -0.63 5.07
C MET A 61 5.28 0.04 6.24
N THR A 62 5.23 1.38 6.26
CA THR A 62 4.51 2.13 7.31
C THR A 62 3.01 1.84 7.28
N ILE A 63 2.41 1.80 6.08
CA ILE A 63 0.98 1.47 5.91
C ILE A 63 0.71 0.07 6.42
N GLN A 64 1.50 -0.94 6.01
CA GLN A 64 1.34 -2.31 6.49
C GLN A 64 1.49 -2.40 8.02
N GLY A 65 2.45 -1.67 8.60
CA GLY A 65 2.59 -1.58 10.06
C GLY A 65 1.34 -1.02 10.75
N LEU A 66 0.73 0.03 10.19
CA LEU A 66 -0.51 0.60 10.72
C LEU A 66 -1.72 -0.33 10.52
N GLU A 67 -1.79 -1.06 9.42
CA GLU A 67 -2.84 -2.06 9.18
C GLU A 67 -2.78 -3.20 10.19
N VAL A 68 -1.58 -3.68 10.52
CA VAL A 68 -1.37 -4.68 11.59
C VAL A 68 -1.75 -4.13 12.96
N GLN A 69 -1.37 -2.89 13.27
CA GLN A 69 -1.78 -2.24 14.52
C GLN A 69 -3.30 -2.10 14.62
N ARG A 70 -3.96 -1.68 13.53
CA ARG A 70 -5.42 -1.60 13.46
C ARG A 70 -6.08 -2.97 13.65
N ALA A 71 -5.59 -4.00 12.98
CA ALA A 71 -6.10 -5.36 13.12
C ALA A 71 -5.96 -5.87 14.56
N THR A 72 -4.82 -5.57 15.21
CA THR A 72 -4.57 -5.91 16.62
C THR A 72 -5.55 -5.21 17.55
N LEU A 73 -5.77 -3.90 17.37
CA LEU A 73 -6.74 -3.15 18.17
C LEU A 73 -8.18 -3.64 17.95
N ALA A 74 -8.54 -3.95 16.70
CA ALA A 74 -9.86 -4.52 16.37
C ALA A 74 -10.05 -5.89 17.03
N ALA A 75 -9.01 -6.74 17.02
CA ALA A 75 -9.03 -8.00 17.76
C ALA A 75 -9.26 -7.72 19.25
N MET A 76 -8.45 -6.88 19.90
CA MET A 76 -8.61 -6.53 21.32
C MET A 76 -10.02 -6.01 21.68
N GLN A 77 -10.63 -5.20 20.81
CA GLN A 77 -12.01 -4.75 20.99
C GLN A 77 -13.01 -5.91 20.93
N ALA A 78 -12.84 -6.83 19.97
CA ALA A 78 -13.68 -8.04 19.89
C ALA A 78 -13.53 -8.94 21.13
N ILE A 79 -12.30 -9.06 21.69
CA ILE A 79 -12.05 -9.75 22.97
C ILE A 79 -12.84 -9.08 24.08
N SER A 80 -12.70 -7.76 24.21
CA SER A 80 -13.37 -6.98 25.26
C SER A 80 -14.89 -7.10 25.19
N GLN A 81 -15.46 -7.07 23.99
CA GLN A 81 -16.90 -7.22 23.77
C GLN A 81 -17.37 -8.64 24.10
N SER A 82 -16.61 -9.66 23.69
CA SER A 82 -16.91 -11.06 23.99
C SER A 82 -16.86 -11.30 25.50
N ALA A 83 -15.80 -10.86 26.19
CA ALA A 83 -15.65 -10.99 27.64
C ALA A 83 -16.77 -10.28 28.44
N SER A 84 -17.40 -9.25 27.86
CA SER A 84 -18.55 -8.57 28.46
C SER A 84 -19.90 -9.26 28.22
N SER A 85 -19.96 -10.28 27.33
CA SER A 85 -21.15 -11.10 27.14
C SER A 85 -21.19 -12.25 28.16
N PRO A 86 -22.34 -12.49 28.84
CA PRO A 86 -22.51 -13.59 29.77
C PRO A 86 -22.23 -14.98 29.15
N GLU A 87 -22.38 -15.13 27.83
CA GLU A 87 -22.11 -16.39 27.12
C GLU A 87 -20.63 -16.69 26.85
N ALA A 88 -19.70 -15.73 27.01
CA ALA A 88 -18.27 -15.98 26.77
C ALA A 88 -17.63 -16.94 27.77
N ASN A 89 -18.30 -17.18 28.90
CA ASN A 89 -17.90 -18.18 29.88
C ASN A 89 -18.24 -19.63 29.44
N ALA A 90 -19.00 -19.80 28.34
CA ALA A 90 -19.43 -21.11 27.85
C ALA A 90 -18.62 -21.61 26.64
N ASN A 91 -17.98 -20.73 25.87
CA ASN A 91 -17.26 -21.10 24.64
C ASN A 91 -15.74 -20.87 24.80
N PRO A 92 -14.92 -21.91 25.04
CA PRO A 92 -13.47 -21.78 25.27
C PRO A 92 -12.69 -21.27 24.04
N PHE A 93 -13.31 -21.23 22.86
CA PHE A 93 -12.76 -20.62 21.65
C PHE A 93 -13.00 -19.11 21.55
N ALA A 94 -13.96 -18.58 22.31
CA ALA A 94 -14.28 -17.15 22.38
C ALA A 94 -13.39 -16.38 23.36
N ASN A 95 -12.50 -17.09 24.09
CA ASN A 95 -11.53 -16.49 24.99
C ASN A 95 -10.10 -16.52 24.39
N PRO A 96 -9.68 -15.45 23.70
CA PRO A 96 -8.36 -15.36 23.06
C PRO A 96 -7.16 -15.47 23.99
N ALA A 97 -7.33 -15.23 25.29
CA ALA A 97 -6.29 -15.52 26.28
C ALA A 97 -5.91 -17.02 26.31
N LEU A 98 -6.81 -17.89 25.85
CA LEU A 98 -6.61 -19.34 25.75
C LEU A 98 -6.15 -19.78 24.35
N TRP A 99 -6.06 -18.89 23.34
CA TRP A 99 -5.65 -19.28 21.99
C TRP A 99 -4.30 -20.00 21.90
N PRO A 100 -3.23 -19.62 22.63
CA PRO A 100 -1.99 -20.38 22.63
C PRO A 100 -2.18 -21.82 23.12
N TRP A 101 -3.05 -22.03 24.10
CA TRP A 101 -3.37 -23.35 24.65
C TRP A 101 -4.34 -24.14 23.77
N ASN A 102 -5.35 -23.49 23.16
CA ASN A 102 -6.29 -24.11 22.22
C ASN A 102 -5.60 -24.51 20.91
N MET A 103 -4.64 -23.71 20.41
CA MET A 103 -3.84 -24.07 19.24
C MET A 103 -2.91 -25.24 19.54
N MET A 104 -2.37 -25.34 20.76
CA MET A 104 -1.59 -26.50 21.19
C MET A 104 -2.46 -27.76 21.37
N GLN A 105 -3.73 -27.62 21.72
CA GLN A 105 -4.70 -28.73 21.76
C GLN A 105 -5.23 -29.15 20.38
N GLN A 106 -5.02 -28.35 19.34
CA GLN A 106 -5.32 -28.72 17.94
C GLN A 106 -4.24 -29.61 17.30
N ASP A 107 -3.22 -30.02 18.07
CA ASP A 107 -2.38 -31.17 17.71
C ASP A 107 -3.26 -32.43 17.74
N PRO A 108 -3.37 -33.22 16.66
CA PRO A 108 -4.26 -34.38 16.60
C PRO A 108 -3.68 -35.56 17.40
N ALA A 109 -3.59 -35.40 18.72
CA ALA A 109 -3.52 -36.53 19.66
C ALA A 109 -4.93 -37.03 20.03
N GLN A 110 -5.93 -36.72 19.21
CA GLN A 110 -7.28 -37.26 19.31
C GLN A 110 -7.73 -37.76 17.93
N GLY A 111 -6.95 -38.70 17.37
CA GLY A 111 -7.31 -39.53 16.24
C GLY A 111 -7.00 -40.99 16.58
N ASP A 112 -8.06 -41.80 16.65
CA ASP A 112 -8.06 -43.27 16.70
C ASP A 112 -7.38 -43.98 17.88
N ALA A 113 -8.15 -44.16 18.97
CA ALA A 113 -8.12 -45.45 19.66
C ALA A 113 -9.02 -46.42 18.88
N PRO A 114 -8.50 -47.48 18.24
CA PRO A 114 -9.35 -48.53 17.71
C PRO A 114 -10.09 -49.15 18.90
N LYS A 115 -11.43 -49.05 18.88
CA LYS A 115 -12.27 -49.91 19.71
C LYS A 115 -12.08 -51.35 19.21
N GLU A 116 -11.14 -52.07 19.80
CA GLU A 116 -11.13 -53.53 19.73
C GLU A 116 -12.43 -54.02 20.37
N ALA A 117 -13.35 -54.45 19.50
CA ALA A 117 -14.58 -55.12 19.87
C ALA A 117 -14.23 -56.45 20.57
N PRO A 118 -14.97 -56.89 21.60
CA PRO A 118 -14.70 -58.16 22.23
C PRO A 118 -15.10 -59.26 21.25
N GLU A 119 -14.11 -60.04 20.83
CA GLU A 119 -14.28 -61.26 20.06
C GLU A 119 -15.10 -62.25 20.91
N LYS A 120 -16.28 -62.63 20.41
CA LYS A 120 -17.12 -63.66 21.02
C LYS A 120 -16.76 -65.02 20.43
N GLU A 121 -16.73 -65.98 21.35
CA GLU A 121 -16.56 -67.44 21.23
C GLU A 121 -17.25 -68.11 20.04
#